data_AF-A0A0N4XFK0-F1
#
_entry.id   AF-A0A0N4XFK0-F1
#
_cell.length_a   1.000
_cell.length_b   1.000
_cell.length_c   1.000
_cell.angle_alpha   90.00
_cell.angle_beta   90.00
_cell.angle_gamma   90.00
#
_symmetry.space_group_name_H-M   'P 1'
#
loop_
_entity.id
_entity.type
_entity.pdbx_description
1 polymer ?
#
loop_
_entity_poly.entity_id
_entity_poly.type
_entity_poly.pdbx_seq_one_letter_code
_entity_poly.pdbx_strand_id
1 'polypeptide(L)'
;MFVPEAPFYVNYAAIGLGIGHEITHGYDDLGAQYDDIGNLKVWWEEDTLATFQQKRQCFINQYSRLVEPITQRHVDGRLTIGENIADNGGLRVAYEAYKMRSLREHHVSALPGLSAFTPEQLFFLAYANVGAFTELRPTSLYHQSFQTWCQSLKSSSLNYIMDTDVHSLGMFR
;
A
#
# COMPACT_ATOMS: atom_id res chain seq x y z
N MET A 1 10.16 9.95 -8.20
CA MET A 1 8.82 9.34 -8.05
C MET A 1 7.98 9.39 -9.33
N PHE A 2 8.24 10.32 -10.27
CA PHE A 2 7.63 10.33 -11.61
C PHE A 2 8.71 10.48 -12.68
N VAL A 3 8.56 9.77 -13.80
CA VAL A 3 9.45 9.87 -14.97
C VAL A 3 8.56 9.98 -16.22
N PRO A 4 8.57 11.11 -16.96
CA PRO A 4 7.66 11.33 -18.08
C PRO A 4 7.71 10.24 -19.16
N GLU A 5 8.89 9.70 -19.41
CA GLU A 5 9.15 8.70 -20.45
C GLU A 5 8.93 7.26 -19.96
N ALA A 6 8.71 7.06 -18.65
CA ALA A 6 8.47 5.73 -18.11
C ALA A 6 7.08 5.22 -18.51
N PRO A 7 6.93 3.90 -18.72
CA PRO A 7 5.63 3.30 -18.96
C PRO A 7 4.63 3.64 -17.85
N PHE A 8 3.36 3.79 -18.20
CA PHE A 8 2.33 4.22 -17.25
C PHE A 8 2.25 3.32 -16.01
N TYR A 9 2.42 2.01 -16.12
CA TYR A 9 2.42 1.12 -14.96
C TYR A 9 3.46 1.51 -13.90
N VAL A 10 4.62 2.06 -14.31
CA VAL A 10 5.66 2.54 -13.38
C VAL A 10 5.18 3.81 -12.67
N ASN A 11 4.71 4.80 -13.42
CA ASN A 11 4.28 6.07 -12.84
C ASN A 11 3.05 5.91 -11.94
N TYR A 12 2.09 5.07 -12.33
CA TYR A 12 0.93 4.78 -11.48
C TYR A 12 1.32 3.98 -10.24
N ALA A 13 2.25 3.02 -10.33
CA ALA A 13 2.75 2.30 -9.16
C ALA A 13 3.59 3.19 -8.22
N ALA A 14 4.16 4.28 -8.72
CA ALA A 14 5.01 5.21 -7.98
C ALA A 14 4.24 6.44 -7.49
N ILE A 15 4.15 7.50 -8.30
CA ILE A 15 3.45 8.72 -7.90
C ILE A 15 1.95 8.49 -7.74
N GLY A 16 1.36 7.58 -8.52
CA GLY A 16 -0.06 7.22 -8.38
C GLY A 16 -0.38 6.57 -7.03
N LEU A 17 0.52 5.71 -6.53
CA LEU A 17 0.45 5.16 -5.17
C LEU A 17 0.48 6.28 -4.14
N GLY A 18 1.48 7.17 -4.21
CA GLY A 18 1.61 8.28 -3.27
C GLY A 18 0.36 9.15 -3.22
N ILE A 19 -0.17 9.56 -4.38
CA ILE A 19 -1.42 10.32 -4.46
C ILE A 19 -2.58 9.54 -3.83
N GLY A 20 -2.70 8.24 -4.14
CA GLY A 20 -3.75 7.40 -3.56
C GLY A 20 -3.62 7.24 -2.05
N HIS A 21 -2.39 7.13 -1.53
CA HIS A 21 -2.09 7.03 -0.10
C HIS A 21 -2.52 8.30 0.62
N GLU A 22 -2.12 9.48 0.13
CA GLU A 22 -2.51 10.77 0.73
C GLU A 22 -4.03 11.03 0.66
N ILE A 23 -4.69 10.63 -0.43
CA ILE A 23 -6.17 10.69 -0.52
C ILE A 23 -6.81 9.78 0.53
N THR A 24 -6.24 8.58 0.74
CA THR A 24 -6.78 7.60 1.66
C THR A 24 -6.63 8.03 3.12
N HIS A 25 -5.61 8.83 3.48
CA HIS A 25 -5.51 9.43 4.81
C HIS A 25 -6.75 10.24 5.19
N GLY A 26 -7.46 10.86 4.24
CA GLY A 26 -8.75 11.52 4.49
C GLY A 26 -9.85 10.58 5.01
N TYR A 27 -9.64 9.27 4.95
CA TYR A 27 -10.58 8.22 5.34
C TYR A 27 -9.95 7.14 6.23
N ASP A 28 -8.78 7.40 6.82
CA ASP A 28 -8.14 6.49 7.76
C ASP A 28 -8.74 6.60 9.18
N ASP A 29 -8.09 6.04 10.20
CA ASP A 29 -8.62 6.06 11.56
C ASP A 29 -8.76 7.46 12.18
N LEU A 30 -7.95 8.43 11.73
CA LEU A 30 -8.02 9.83 12.14
C LEU A 30 -8.82 10.65 11.16
N GLY A 31 -8.49 10.58 9.87
CA GLY A 31 -9.12 11.37 8.81
C GLY A 31 -10.62 11.14 8.70
N ALA A 32 -11.09 9.90 8.90
CA ALA A 32 -12.52 9.59 8.87
C ALA A 32 -13.34 10.31 9.97
N GLN A 33 -12.69 10.91 10.97
CA GLN A 33 -13.36 11.70 12.01
C GLN A 33 -13.63 13.16 11.59
N TYR A 34 -13.05 13.60 10.46
CA TYR A 34 -13.18 14.95 9.94
C TYR A 34 -14.12 14.99 8.75
N ASP A 35 -15.01 15.99 8.71
CA ASP A 35 -15.89 16.22 7.57
C ASP A 35 -15.15 16.85 6.37
N ASP A 36 -15.87 17.08 5.27
CA ASP A 36 -15.35 17.56 3.99
C ASP A 36 -14.67 18.93 4.03
N ILE A 37 -14.90 19.71 5.09
CA ILE A 37 -14.25 21.00 5.32
C ILE A 37 -13.28 20.99 6.52
N GLY A 38 -13.01 19.81 7.09
CA GLY A 38 -11.99 19.61 8.12
C GLY A 38 -12.46 19.80 9.56
N ASN A 39 -13.75 19.70 9.87
CA ASN A 39 -14.24 19.73 11.25
C ASN A 39 -14.31 18.34 11.86
N LEU A 40 -13.89 18.19 13.11
CA LEU A 40 -14.13 16.99 13.89
C LEU A 40 -15.63 16.80 14.14
N LYS A 41 -16.24 15.84 13.45
CA LYS A 41 -17.70 15.64 13.45
C LYS A 41 -18.04 14.19 13.15
N VAL A 42 -19.08 13.65 13.78
CA VAL A 42 -19.66 12.38 13.33
C VAL A 42 -20.50 12.65 12.09
N TRP A 43 -20.01 12.24 10.93
CA TRP A 43 -20.66 12.46 9.63
C TRP A 43 -21.03 11.16 8.91
N TRP A 44 -20.76 10.01 9.52
CA TRP A 44 -21.13 8.69 9.01
C TRP A 44 -22.41 8.19 9.66
N GLU A 45 -23.22 7.48 8.87
CA GLU A 45 -24.29 6.64 9.40
C GLU A 45 -23.70 5.53 10.28
N GLU A 46 -24.46 5.10 11.30
CA GLU A 46 -23.99 4.13 12.30
C GLU A 46 -23.53 2.81 11.66
N ASP A 47 -24.27 2.30 10.67
CA ASP A 47 -23.93 1.06 9.96
C ASP A 47 -22.63 1.16 9.15
N THR A 48 -22.37 2.33 8.57
CA THR A 48 -21.13 2.61 7.84
C THR A 48 -19.94 2.64 8.79
N LEU A 49 -20.10 3.32 9.93
CA LEU A 49 -19.09 3.35 10.98
C LEU A 49 -18.81 1.95 11.52
N ALA A 50 -19.83 1.16 11.83
CA ALA A 50 -19.65 -0.22 12.29
C ALA A 50 -18.86 -1.07 11.28
N THR A 51 -19.18 -0.95 10.00
CA THR A 51 -18.48 -1.66 8.92
C THR A 51 -17.01 -1.25 8.81
N PHE A 52 -16.72 0.05 8.91
CA PHE A 52 -15.34 0.53 8.90
C PHE A 52 -14.54 0.04 10.10
N GLN A 53 -15.12 0.10 11.31
CA GLN A 53 -14.48 -0.40 12.53
C GLN A 53 -14.12 -1.89 12.39
N GLN A 54 -15.01 -2.69 11.79
CA GLN A 54 -14.74 -4.10 11.51
C GLN A 54 -13.56 -4.29 10.55
N LYS A 55 -13.51 -3.54 9.44
CA LYS A 55 -12.42 -3.60 8.46
C LYS A 55 -11.10 -3.14 9.06
N ARG A 56 -11.13 -2.05 9.82
CA ARG A 56 -9.97 -1.54 10.58
C ARG A 56 -9.41 -2.59 11.52
N GLN A 57 -10.29 -3.29 12.26
CA GLN A 57 -9.85 -4.35 13.16
C GLN A 57 -9.19 -5.52 12.42
N CYS A 58 -9.61 -5.80 11.18
CA CYS A 58 -8.92 -6.79 10.36
C CYS A 58 -7.48 -6.38 10.04
N PHE A 59 -7.24 -5.13 9.64
CA PHE A 59 -5.88 -4.62 9.41
C PHE A 59 -5.03 -4.66 10.68
N ILE A 60 -5.57 -4.23 11.83
CA ILE A 60 -4.89 -4.35 13.12
C ILE A 60 -4.46 -5.82 13.36
N ASN A 61 -5.38 -6.76 13.17
CA ASN A 61 -5.08 -8.18 13.39
C ASN A 61 -4.07 -8.75 12.40
N GLN A 62 -4.10 -8.30 11.14
CA GLN A 62 -3.18 -8.74 10.09
C GLN A 62 -1.76 -8.28 10.41
N TYR A 63 -1.58 -6.99 10.66
CA TYR A 63 -0.27 -6.40 10.89
C TYR A 63 0.31 -6.79 12.25
N SER A 64 -0.51 -6.93 13.31
CA SER A 64 -0.03 -7.39 14.62
C SER A 64 0.53 -8.82 14.64
N ARG A 65 0.28 -9.62 13.60
CA ARG A 65 0.87 -10.96 13.45
C ARG A 65 2.27 -10.93 12.85
N LEU A 66 2.68 -9.80 12.27
CA LEU A 66 3.98 -9.66 11.65
C LEU A 66 5.04 -9.45 12.73
N VAL A 67 6.15 -10.16 12.56
CA VAL A 67 7.38 -9.95 13.32
C VAL A 67 8.38 -9.40 12.33
N GLU A 68 9.01 -8.29 12.68
CA GLU A 68 10.00 -7.71 11.79
C GLU A 68 11.37 -8.38 12.00
N PRO A 69 12.08 -8.71 10.92
CA PRO A 69 13.23 -9.60 11.03
C PRO A 69 14.50 -8.99 11.64
N ILE A 70 14.68 -7.67 11.69
CA ILE A 70 15.86 -7.02 12.29
C ILE A 70 15.73 -6.90 13.81
N THR A 71 14.65 -6.31 14.30
CA THR A 71 14.43 -6.07 15.74
C THR A 71 13.78 -7.25 16.44
N GLN A 72 13.21 -8.19 15.66
CA GLN A 72 12.45 -9.34 16.18
C GLN A 72 11.25 -8.92 17.03
N ARG A 73 10.73 -7.71 16.82
CA ARG A 73 9.55 -7.20 17.51
C ARG A 73 8.31 -7.42 16.66
N HIS A 74 7.20 -7.67 17.36
CA HIS A 74 5.89 -7.63 16.73
C HIS A 74 5.57 -6.20 16.30
N VAL A 75 5.01 -6.06 15.10
CA VAL A 75 4.42 -4.80 14.65
C VAL A 75 3.22 -4.50 15.54
N ASP A 76 3.10 -3.25 16.00
CA ASP A 76 1.87 -2.80 16.65
C ASP A 76 0.87 -2.37 15.58
N GLY A 77 -0.05 -3.28 15.24
CA GLY A 77 -1.08 -3.04 14.23
C GLY A 77 -2.06 -1.92 14.61
N ARG A 78 -2.16 -1.54 15.90
CA ARG A 78 -2.95 -0.36 16.32
C ARG A 78 -2.19 0.92 16.09
N LEU A 79 -0.89 0.93 16.38
CA LEU A 79 -0.04 2.10 16.16
C LEU A 79 0.10 2.43 14.66
N THR A 80 0.14 1.41 13.81
CA THR A 80 0.39 1.55 12.37
C THR A 80 -0.87 1.64 11.52
N ILE A 81 -2.06 1.67 12.14
CA ILE A 81 -3.31 1.45 11.42
C ILE A 81 -3.63 2.51 10.35
N GLY A 82 -3.31 3.79 10.60
CA GLY A 82 -3.53 4.87 9.63
C GLY A 82 -2.75 4.63 8.34
N GLU A 83 -1.44 4.45 8.47
CA GLU A 83 -0.52 4.11 7.37
C GLU A 83 -0.91 2.81 6.67
N ASN A 84 -1.28 1.76 7.42
CA ASN A 84 -1.71 0.49 6.84
C ASN A 84 -2.96 0.66 5.98
N ILE A 85 -3.94 1.47 6.41
CA ILE A 85 -5.13 1.78 5.61
C ILE A 85 -4.71 2.59 4.37
N ALA A 86 -3.87 3.60 4.54
CA ALA A 86 -3.41 4.48 3.47
C ALA A 86 -2.64 3.73 2.38
N ASP A 87 -1.71 2.85 2.72
CA ASP A 87 -0.95 2.04 1.77
C ASP A 87 -1.86 1.10 0.96
N ASN A 88 -2.78 0.41 1.63
CA ASN A 88 -3.68 -0.54 0.98
C ASN A 88 -4.71 0.18 0.09
N GLY A 89 -5.27 1.29 0.57
CA GLY A 89 -6.19 2.12 -0.21
C GLY A 89 -5.51 2.80 -1.38
N GLY A 90 -4.31 3.34 -1.15
CA GLY A 90 -3.51 4.01 -2.18
C GLY A 90 -3.12 3.07 -3.30
N LEU A 91 -2.67 1.85 -2.98
CA LEU A 91 -2.34 0.86 -3.99
C LEU A 91 -3.57 0.45 -4.80
N ARG A 92 -4.72 0.23 -4.13
CA ARG A 92 -5.98 -0.06 -4.81
C ARG A 92 -6.32 1.04 -5.81
N VAL A 93 -6.35 2.29 -5.35
CA VAL A 93 -6.75 3.44 -6.17
C VAL A 93 -5.78 3.60 -7.34
N ALA A 94 -4.48 3.50 -7.10
CA ALA A 94 -3.45 3.56 -8.13
C ALA A 94 -3.60 2.46 -9.18
N TYR A 95 -3.88 1.22 -8.76
CA TYR A 95 -4.05 0.09 -9.67
C TYR A 95 -5.34 0.19 -10.49
N GLU A 96 -6.45 0.61 -9.88
CA GLU A 96 -7.70 0.86 -10.62
C GLU A 96 -7.52 1.99 -11.64
N ALA A 97 -6.86 3.08 -11.25
CA ALA A 97 -6.58 4.19 -12.14
C ALA A 97 -5.64 3.78 -13.30
N TYR A 98 -4.65 2.92 -13.02
CA TYR A 98 -3.81 2.31 -14.05
C TYR A 98 -4.63 1.46 -15.03
N LYS A 99 -5.51 0.59 -14.54
CA LYS A 99 -6.39 -0.23 -15.40
C LYS A 99 -7.29 0.63 -16.28
N MET A 100 -7.86 1.71 -15.73
CA MET A 100 -8.68 2.64 -16.52
C MET A 100 -7.85 3.32 -17.62
N ARG A 101 -6.59 3.63 -17.34
CA ARG A 101 -5.65 4.20 -18.32
C ARG A 101 -5.26 3.17 -19.38
N SER A 102 -4.92 1.93 -18.99
CA SER A 102 -4.44 0.90 -19.90
C SER A 102 -5.48 0.50 -20.95
N LEU A 103 -6.78 0.56 -20.62
CA LEU A 103 -7.87 0.34 -21.59
C LEU A 103 -7.89 1.34 -22.75
N ARG A 104 -7.23 2.50 -22.61
CA ARG A 104 -7.18 3.56 -23.63
C ARG A 104 -5.87 3.56 -24.41
N GLU A 105 -4.96 2.66 -24.09
CA GLU A 105 -3.60 2.59 -24.64
C GLU A 105 -3.46 1.36 -25.54
N HIS A 106 -2.92 1.55 -26.75
CA HIS A 106 -2.78 0.46 -27.71
C HIS A 106 -1.39 -0.18 -27.70
N HIS A 107 -0.40 0.42 -27.03
CA HIS A 107 0.97 -0.10 -26.96
C HIS A 107 1.58 0.17 -25.59
N VAL A 108 1.77 -0.89 -24.81
CA VAL A 108 2.51 -0.84 -23.55
C VAL A 108 3.75 -1.70 -23.71
N SER A 109 4.91 -1.07 -23.88
CA SER A 109 6.17 -1.79 -23.98
C SER A 109 6.62 -2.29 -22.61
N ALA A 110 7.04 -3.56 -22.56
CA ALA A 110 7.74 -4.09 -21.41
C ALA A 110 9.10 -3.38 -21.24
N LEU A 111 9.57 -3.29 -20.00
CA LEU A 111 10.93 -2.80 -19.73
C LEU A 111 11.97 -3.76 -20.34
N PRO A 112 13.12 -3.26 -20.82
CA PRO A 112 14.21 -4.11 -21.30
C PRO A 112 14.62 -5.15 -20.24
N GLY A 113 14.74 -6.42 -20.64
CA GLY A 113 15.05 -7.52 -19.73
C GLY A 113 13.88 -8.06 -18.91
N LEU A 114 12.69 -7.45 -19.00
CA LEU A 114 11.46 -7.87 -18.29
C LEU A 114 10.31 -8.22 -19.25
N SER A 115 10.62 -8.59 -20.49
CA SER A 115 9.63 -8.94 -21.53
C SER A 115 8.78 -10.18 -21.20
N ALA A 116 9.18 -10.97 -20.20
CA ALA A 116 8.41 -12.13 -19.72
C ALA A 116 7.22 -11.74 -18.82
N PHE A 117 7.17 -10.50 -18.33
CA PHE A 117 6.12 -10.03 -17.42
C PHE A 117 5.04 -9.26 -18.17
N THR A 118 3.79 -9.43 -17.74
CA THR A 118 2.69 -8.58 -18.25
C THR A 118 2.80 -7.16 -17.67
N PRO A 119 2.20 -6.15 -18.32
CA PRO A 119 2.14 -4.80 -17.77
C PRO A 119 1.55 -4.72 -16.35
N GLU A 120 0.57 -5.58 -16.03
CA GLU A 120 0.00 -5.69 -14.67
C GLU A 120 1.02 -6.26 -13.68
N GLN A 121 1.79 -7.28 -14.05
CA GLN A 121 2.86 -7.79 -13.20
C GLN A 121 3.96 -6.74 -13.01
N LEU A 122 4.28 -5.99 -14.07
CA LEU A 122 5.24 -4.89 -14.02
C LEU A 122 4.76 -3.73 -13.14
N PHE A 123 3.46 -3.48 -13.03
CA PHE A 123 2.90 -2.54 -12.05
C PHE A 123 3.28 -2.97 -10.62
N PHE A 124 3.03 -4.22 -10.24
CA PHE A 124 3.33 -4.70 -8.88
C PHE A 124 4.83 -4.84 -8.62
N LEU A 125 5.64 -5.15 -9.64
CA LEU A 125 7.09 -5.10 -9.56
C LEU A 125 7.60 -3.67 -9.37
N ALA A 126 7.05 -2.70 -10.11
CA ALA A 126 7.38 -1.29 -9.93
C ALA A 126 7.01 -0.82 -8.52
N TYR A 127 5.81 -1.15 -8.05
CA TYR A 127 5.34 -0.86 -6.68
C TYR A 127 6.33 -1.34 -5.62
N ALA A 128 6.76 -2.61 -5.70
CA ALA A 128 7.75 -3.19 -4.79
C ALA A 128 9.12 -2.48 -4.81
N ASN A 129 9.44 -1.74 -5.88
CA ASN A 129 10.70 -1.00 -6.03
C ASN A 129 10.57 0.50 -5.74
N VAL A 130 9.36 1.06 -5.61
CA VAL A 130 9.14 2.50 -5.34
C VAL A 130 9.75 2.90 -4.01
N GLY A 131 9.67 2.02 -3.03
CA GLY A 131 10.28 2.24 -1.74
C GLY A 131 11.81 2.42 -1.80
N ALA A 132 12.51 1.83 -2.78
CA ALA A 132 13.96 1.92 -2.93
C ALA A 132 14.48 3.31 -3.37
N PHE A 133 13.59 4.26 -3.66
CA PHE A 133 13.94 5.60 -4.14
C PHE A 133 13.99 6.69 -3.06
N THR A 134 13.56 6.41 -1.82
CA THR A 134 13.84 7.31 -0.68
C THR A 134 15.25 7.01 -0.17
N GLU A 135 16.02 8.02 0.25
CA GLU A 135 17.44 7.91 0.69
C GLU A 135 17.64 7.12 2.01
N LEU A 136 16.96 6.00 2.17
CA LEU A 136 17.12 5.03 3.23
C LEU A 136 17.60 3.73 2.58
N ARG A 137 18.56 3.08 3.22
CA ARG A 137 19.50 2.12 2.60
C ARG A 137 18.85 0.98 1.78
N PRO A 138 19.58 0.39 0.80
CA PRO A 138 19.04 -0.40 -0.31
C PRO A 138 18.45 -1.81 0.01
N THR A 139 18.05 -2.12 1.24
CA THR A 139 17.82 -3.51 1.65
C THR A 139 16.43 -3.85 2.17
N SER A 140 15.40 -3.02 1.98
CA SER A 140 14.21 -3.15 2.84
C SER A 140 12.80 -2.99 2.25
N LEU A 141 12.64 -2.76 0.96
CA LEU A 141 11.35 -2.27 0.44
C LEU A 141 10.52 -3.29 -0.33
N TYR A 142 10.88 -4.58 -0.24
CA TYR A 142 10.18 -5.66 -0.93
C TYR A 142 8.87 -6.13 -0.23
N HIS A 143 8.50 -5.55 0.92
CA HIS A 143 7.61 -6.23 1.88
C HIS A 143 6.10 -5.99 1.74
N GLN A 144 5.64 -5.02 0.93
CA GLN A 144 4.21 -4.67 0.87
C GLN A 144 3.44 -5.25 -0.35
N SER A 145 4.09 -6.00 -1.24
CA SER A 145 3.50 -6.36 -2.55
C SER A 145 2.39 -7.42 -2.54
N PHE A 146 2.10 -8.07 -1.41
CA PHE A 146 1.11 -9.17 -1.37
C PHE A 146 0.15 -9.18 -0.16
N GLN A 147 0.19 -8.16 0.70
CA GLN A 147 -0.69 -8.06 1.89
C GLN A 147 -1.94 -7.20 1.63
N THR A 148 -2.35 -7.05 0.37
CA THR A 148 -3.11 -5.85 -0.05
C THR A 148 -4.59 -5.87 0.30
N TRP A 149 -5.09 -6.92 0.96
CA TRP A 149 -6.50 -7.04 1.24
C TRP A 149 -6.75 -7.85 2.49
N CYS A 150 -7.57 -7.30 3.38
CA CYS A 150 -8.33 -8.03 4.40
C CYS A 150 -9.41 -8.94 3.77
N GLN A 151 -9.02 -9.70 2.75
CA GLN A 151 -9.67 -10.88 2.22
C GLN A 151 -8.70 -12.04 2.42
N SER A 152 -9.20 -13.15 2.97
CA SER A 152 -8.38 -14.32 3.32
C SER A 152 -7.43 -14.74 2.19
N LEU A 153 -6.12 -14.59 2.41
CA LEU A 153 -5.07 -15.11 1.54
C LEU A 153 -4.42 -16.35 2.18
N LYS A 154 -4.02 -17.30 1.32
CA LYS A 154 -3.45 -18.60 1.68
C LYS A 154 -2.08 -18.44 2.37
N SER A 155 -1.85 -19.23 3.42
CA SER A 155 -0.66 -19.21 4.29
C SER A 155 0.68 -19.33 3.56
N SER A 156 0.71 -19.92 2.36
CA SER A 156 1.92 -20.04 1.53
C SER A 156 2.50 -18.69 1.09
N SER A 157 1.68 -17.65 0.98
CA SER A 157 2.12 -16.31 0.58
C SER A 157 2.77 -15.55 1.73
N LEU A 158 2.46 -15.92 3.00
CA LEU A 158 2.95 -15.25 4.21
C LEU A 158 4.41 -15.60 4.54
N ASN A 159 4.84 -16.84 4.27
CA ASN A 159 6.17 -17.33 4.67
C ASN A 159 7.32 -16.77 3.82
N TYR A 160 7.06 -16.35 2.57
CA TYR A 160 8.08 -15.74 1.70
C TYR A 160 8.34 -14.26 2.05
N ILE A 161 7.42 -13.64 2.78
CA ILE A 161 7.36 -12.20 3.05
C ILE A 161 8.20 -11.88 4.31
N MET A 162 8.12 -12.68 5.38
CA MET A 162 8.77 -12.41 6.67
C MET A 162 10.31 -12.37 6.67
N ASP A 163 10.99 -12.85 5.63
CA ASP A 163 12.46 -12.98 5.63
C ASP A 163 13.21 -11.67 5.25
N THR A 164 12.53 -10.53 4.97
CA THR A 164 13.20 -9.37 4.30
C THR A 164 12.85 -7.91 4.71
N ASP A 165 12.07 -7.62 5.77
CA ASP A 165 11.61 -6.23 6.10
C ASP A 165 12.42 -5.46 7.17
N VAL A 166 12.48 -4.12 7.09
CA VAL A 166 13.17 -3.24 8.08
C VAL A 166 12.30 -2.14 8.71
N HIS A 167 10.98 -2.11 8.47
CA HIS A 167 10.09 -1.09 9.04
C HIS A 167 9.56 -1.40 10.44
N SER A 168 10.25 -2.21 11.25
CA SER A 168 9.98 -2.14 12.69
C SER A 168 10.89 -1.13 13.34
N LEU A 169 10.22 -0.09 13.82
CA LEU A 169 10.62 0.60 15.05
C LEU A 169 12.05 1.15 15.06
N GLY A 170 12.57 1.54 13.89
CA GLY A 170 13.90 2.14 13.75
C GLY A 170 13.94 3.67 13.70
N MET A 171 12.82 4.36 13.48
CA MET A 171 12.83 5.82 13.26
C MET A 171 11.89 6.67 14.14
N PHE A 172 11.35 6.10 15.22
CA PHE A 172 10.77 6.90 16.31
C PHE A 172 11.60 6.71 17.59
N ARG A 173 12.72 7.43 17.61
CA ARG A 173 13.39 7.92 18.82
C ARG A 173 13.57 9.42 18.67
#